data_AF-C9MZI9-F1
#
_entry.id   AF-C9MZI9-F1
#
_cell.length_a   1.000
_cell.length_b   1.000
_cell.length_c   1.000
_cell.angle_alpha   90.00
_cell.angle_beta   90.00
_cell.angle_gamma   90.00
#
_symmetry.space_group_name_H-M   'P 1'
#
loop_
_entity.id
_entity.type
_entity.pdbx_description
1 polymer ?
#
loop_
_entity_poly.entity_id
_entity_poly.type
_entity_poly.pdbx_seq_one_letter_code
_entity_poly.pdbx_strand_id
1 'polypeptide(L)'
;MKREKMLEIKRKVYDDKDWYEEYIQVLKDGKEIHYSESFDLPKYENGNYVFYLNYGNIEYYKFFKIYLKKWEDKIYFIPKYNFCDEKIYGYSPLEFLENEIKEILENKEEISKIKKLTTKDILCEWACNSQFREFCNSFEDYQKKLVNEIYFVDNEIINNDISGKFEKIFEIKTKNRKNKC
;
A
#
# COMPACT_ATOMS: atom_id res chain seq x y z
N MET A 1 -20.50 15.40 -14.84
CA MET A 1 -19.16 15.75 -14.33
C MET A 1 -18.39 14.44 -14.16
N LYS A 2 -17.43 14.13 -15.07
CA LYS A 2 -16.57 12.94 -14.91
C LYS A 2 -15.72 13.19 -13.66
N ARG A 3 -15.82 12.34 -12.63
CA ARG A 3 -14.85 12.37 -11.53
C ARG A 3 -13.48 12.10 -12.16
N GLU A 4 -12.59 13.07 -12.10
CA GLU A 4 -11.19 12.80 -12.40
C GLU A 4 -10.70 11.70 -11.46
N LYS A 5 -10.02 10.72 -12.04
CA LYS A 5 -9.58 9.54 -11.31
C LYS A 5 -8.35 9.95 -10.50
N MET A 6 -8.46 9.97 -9.17
CA MET A 6 -7.39 10.41 -8.27
C MET A 6 -6.13 9.52 -8.32
N LEU A 7 -6.28 8.23 -8.62
CA LEU A 7 -5.18 7.28 -8.74
C LEU A 7 -5.33 6.48 -10.03
N GLU A 8 -4.23 6.28 -10.74
CA GLU A 8 -4.21 5.51 -11.98
C GLU A 8 -2.92 4.71 -12.07
N ILE A 9 -3.03 3.47 -12.54
CA ILE A 9 -1.89 2.59 -12.81
C ILE A 9 -2.02 2.03 -14.23
N LYS A 10 -0.92 2.07 -14.98
CA LYS A 10 -0.89 1.67 -16.38
C LYS A 10 0.34 0.82 -16.67
N ARG A 11 0.13 -0.26 -17.40
CA ARG A 11 1.17 -0.95 -18.16
C ARG A 11 1.23 -0.30 -19.54
N LYS A 12 2.41 0.14 -19.95
CA LYS A 12 2.65 0.79 -21.24
C LYS A 12 3.71 0.01 -22.00
N VAL A 13 3.51 -0.13 -23.30
CA VAL A 13 4.42 -0.84 -24.20
C VAL A 13 4.88 0.13 -25.27
N TYR A 14 6.18 0.23 -25.44
CA TYR A 14 6.85 0.90 -26.54
C TYR A 14 7.49 -0.18 -27.40
N ASP A 15 7.01 -0.32 -28.63
CA ASP A 15 7.48 -1.31 -29.59
C ASP A 15 7.88 -0.57 -30.87
N ASP A 16 9.19 -0.40 -31.03
CA ASP A 16 9.81 0.02 -32.29
C ASP A 16 10.65 -1.14 -32.82
N LYS A 17 10.94 -1.16 -34.12
CA LYS A 17 11.57 -2.30 -34.83
C LYS A 17 12.87 -2.80 -34.21
N ASP A 18 13.54 -1.96 -33.43
CA ASP A 18 14.82 -2.24 -32.77
C ASP A 18 14.73 -2.27 -31.22
N TRP A 19 13.60 -1.86 -30.61
CA TRP A 19 13.48 -1.67 -29.14
C TRP A 19 12.07 -2.04 -28.64
N TYR A 20 12.00 -3.03 -27.75
CA TYR A 20 10.80 -3.36 -26.98
C TYR A 20 11.01 -2.95 -25.52
N GLU A 21 10.26 -1.95 -25.07
CA GLU A 21 10.23 -1.54 -23.67
C GLU A 21 8.82 -1.61 -23.14
N GLU A 22 8.68 -2.15 -21.94
CA GLU A 22 7.41 -2.15 -21.23
C GLU A 22 7.63 -1.52 -19.87
N TYR A 23 6.66 -0.76 -19.38
CA TYR A 23 6.82 -0.01 -18.14
C TYR A 23 5.52 0.12 -17.38
N ILE A 24 5.63 0.25 -16.06
CA ILE A 24 4.50 0.61 -15.20
C ILE A 24 4.61 2.09 -14.86
N GLN A 25 3.51 2.80 -15.07
CA GLN A 25 3.33 4.18 -14.64
C GLN A 25 2.24 4.24 -13.58
N VAL A 26 2.50 4.93 -12.47
CA VAL A 26 1.47 5.28 -11.48
C VAL A 26 1.33 6.79 -11.42
N LEU A 27 0.09 7.26 -11.57
CA LEU A 27 -0.31 8.65 -11.48
C LEU A 27 -1.16 8.86 -10.22
N LYS A 28 -0.89 9.96 -9.51
CA LYS A 28 -1.74 10.48 -8.44
C LYS A 28 -2.11 11.92 -8.77
N ASP A 29 -3.41 12.21 -8.83
CA ASP A 29 -3.94 13.53 -9.22
C ASP A 29 -3.33 14.04 -10.54
N GLY A 30 -3.19 13.13 -11.51
CA GLY A 30 -2.58 13.41 -12.83
C GLY A 30 -1.06 13.56 -12.83
N LYS A 31 -0.40 13.57 -11.67
CA LYS A 31 1.05 13.66 -11.55
C LYS A 31 1.67 12.27 -11.44
N GLU A 32 2.73 12.03 -12.20
CA GLU A 32 3.52 10.79 -12.07
C GLU A 32 4.23 10.74 -10.72
N ILE A 33 3.99 9.64 -10.01
CA ILE A 33 4.65 9.35 -8.74
C ILE A 33 5.57 8.14 -8.83
N HIS A 34 5.37 7.25 -9.82
CA HIS A 34 6.23 6.11 -10.07
C HIS A 34 6.31 5.79 -11.56
N TYR A 35 7.52 5.43 -11.98
CA TYR A 35 7.85 4.98 -13.32
C TYR A 35 8.93 3.90 -13.23
N SER A 36 8.69 2.69 -13.76
CA SER A 36 9.67 1.60 -13.81
C SER A 36 9.57 0.78 -15.08
N GLU A 37 10.68 0.15 -15.46
CA GLU A 37 10.80 -0.73 -16.63
C GLU A 37 10.17 -2.12 -16.41
N SER A 38 10.18 -2.95 -17.46
CA SER A 38 9.41 -4.19 -17.60
C SER A 38 9.84 -5.28 -16.65
N PHE A 39 11.11 -5.29 -16.23
CA PHE A 39 11.60 -6.26 -15.27
C PHE A 39 11.04 -6.03 -13.85
N ASP A 40 10.34 -4.93 -13.60
CA ASP A 40 9.77 -4.58 -12.30
C ASP A 40 8.26 -4.85 -12.18
N LEU A 41 7.63 -5.59 -13.11
CA LEU A 41 6.24 -6.05 -12.94
C LEU A 41 6.05 -6.77 -11.58
N PRO A 42 4.84 -6.77 -10.99
CA PRO A 42 4.60 -7.47 -9.75
C PRO A 42 4.90 -8.97 -9.87
N LYS A 43 5.68 -9.51 -8.93
CA LYS A 43 6.14 -10.91 -8.91
C LYS A 43 5.71 -11.61 -7.64
N TYR A 44 5.49 -12.91 -7.74
CA TYR A 44 5.20 -13.74 -6.58
C TYR A 44 6.48 -14.23 -5.91
N GLU A 45 6.80 -13.72 -4.73
CA GLU A 45 8.02 -14.00 -3.98
C GLU A 45 7.70 -14.37 -2.53
N ASN A 46 8.29 -15.45 -2.01
CA ASN A 46 8.14 -15.87 -0.61
C ASN A 46 6.68 -15.90 -0.15
N GLY A 47 5.78 -16.38 -1.02
CA GLY A 47 4.36 -16.50 -0.75
C GLY A 47 3.57 -15.19 -0.76
N ASN A 48 4.11 -14.09 -1.30
CA ASN A 48 3.39 -12.83 -1.44
C ASN A 48 3.62 -12.24 -2.84
N TYR A 49 2.62 -11.56 -3.37
CA TYR A 49 2.86 -10.67 -4.49
C TYR A 49 3.60 -9.43 -4.03
N VAL A 50 4.69 -9.12 -4.74
CA VAL A 50 5.62 -8.04 -4.46
C VAL A 50 5.68 -7.13 -5.67
N PHE A 51 5.71 -5.83 -5.42
CA PHE A 51 5.95 -4.82 -6.44
C PHE A 51 6.99 -3.82 -5.92
N TYR A 52 7.90 -3.38 -6.79
CA TYR A 52 8.98 -2.47 -6.42
C TYR A 52 8.63 -1.06 -6.92
N LEU A 53 8.44 -0.14 -5.99
CA LEU A 53 7.97 1.22 -6.30
C LEU A 53 9.04 2.24 -5.93
N ASN A 54 9.29 3.20 -6.81
CA ASN A 54 10.29 4.26 -6.67
C ASN A 54 9.66 5.63 -6.31
N TYR A 55 8.58 5.63 -5.52
CA TYR A 55 8.01 6.86 -4.97
C TYR A 55 8.43 7.04 -3.51
N GLY A 56 8.75 8.28 -3.10
CA GLY A 56 9.23 8.61 -1.76
C GLY A 56 10.64 9.19 -1.78
N ASN A 57 10.72 10.52 -1.78
CA ASN A 57 11.93 11.35 -1.86
C ASN A 57 12.93 10.98 -2.99
N ILE A 58 12.77 11.66 -4.12
CA ILE A 58 13.40 11.43 -5.44
C ILE A 58 14.94 11.51 -5.41
N GLU A 59 15.55 12.04 -4.34
CA GLU A 59 17.01 12.17 -4.23
C GLU A 59 17.75 10.82 -4.22
N TYR A 60 17.06 9.72 -3.94
CA TYR A 60 17.64 8.40 -3.96
C TYR A 60 16.76 7.50 -4.82
N TYR A 61 17.25 7.04 -5.98
CA TYR A 61 16.66 6.02 -6.85
C TYR A 61 16.53 4.64 -6.15
N LYS A 62 15.95 4.63 -4.94
CA LYS A 62 15.70 3.44 -4.14
C LYS A 62 14.32 2.92 -4.50
N PHE A 63 14.29 1.67 -4.93
CA PHE A 63 13.06 0.92 -5.10
C PHE A 63 12.65 0.34 -3.74
N PHE A 64 11.41 0.62 -3.34
CA PHE A 64 10.83 0.10 -2.12
C PHE A 64 10.01 -1.13 -2.43
N LYS A 65 10.23 -2.19 -1.65
CA LYS A 65 9.50 -3.44 -1.77
C LYS A 65 8.12 -3.29 -1.14
N ILE A 66 7.08 -3.44 -1.95
CA ILE A 66 5.68 -3.33 -1.57
C ILE A 66 5.00 -4.68 -1.71
N TYR A 67 4.16 -5.04 -0.74
CA TYR A 67 3.30 -6.21 -0.80
C TYR A 67 1.90 -5.82 -1.27
N LEU A 68 1.36 -6.58 -2.22
CA LEU A 68 -0.03 -6.46 -2.61
C LEU A 68 -0.92 -7.20 -1.61
N LYS A 69 -1.93 -6.54 -1.08
CA LYS A 69 -2.90 -7.11 -0.13
C LYS A 69 -4.32 -6.83 -0.54
N LYS A 70 -5.18 -7.85 -0.52
CA LYS A 70 -6.56 -7.75 -0.97
C LYS A 70 -7.53 -7.52 0.20
N TRP A 71 -8.43 -6.57 0.03
CA TRP A 71 -9.62 -6.44 0.87
C TRP A 71 -10.82 -6.08 -0.01
N GLU A 72 -11.87 -6.90 0.04
CA GLU A 72 -13.02 -6.80 -0.89
C GLU A 72 -12.53 -6.83 -2.36
N ASP A 73 -12.90 -5.83 -3.15
CA ASP A 73 -12.51 -5.62 -4.55
C ASP A 73 -11.28 -4.72 -4.70
N LYS A 74 -10.63 -4.34 -3.60
CA LYS A 74 -9.47 -3.44 -3.57
C LYS A 74 -8.17 -4.19 -3.27
N ILE A 75 -7.09 -3.68 -3.83
CA ILE A 75 -5.72 -4.07 -3.58
C ILE A 75 -4.97 -2.88 -2.96
N TYR A 76 -4.41 -3.11 -1.79
CA TYR A 76 -3.63 -2.17 -1.00
C TYR A 76 -2.15 -2.47 -1.16
N PHE A 77 -1.37 -1.42 -1.28
CA PHE A 77 0.07 -1.48 -1.53
C PHE A 77 0.82 -1.27 -0.22
N ILE A 78 1.20 -2.35 0.46
CA ILE A 78 1.72 -2.29 1.83
C ILE A 78 3.26 -2.31 1.83
N PRO A 79 3.95 -1.33 2.43
CA PRO A 79 5.41 -1.31 2.43
C PRO A 79 5.97 -2.47 3.25
N LYS A 80 7.14 -2.98 2.85
CA LYS A 80 7.86 -3.96 3.66
C LYS A 80 8.35 -3.29 4.95
N TYR A 81 8.07 -3.96 6.07
CA TYR A 81 8.30 -3.48 7.43
C TYR A 81 9.65 -2.80 7.69
N ASN A 82 10.75 -3.38 7.19
CA ASN A 82 12.11 -2.87 7.43
C ASN A 82 12.36 -1.46 6.85
N PHE A 83 11.48 -0.94 5.99
CA PHE A 83 11.59 0.42 5.46
C PHE A 83 10.93 1.49 6.34
N CYS A 84 10.12 1.12 7.34
CA CYS A 84 9.46 2.11 8.20
C CYS A 84 10.44 2.84 9.14
N ASP A 85 11.61 2.28 9.42
CA ASP A 85 12.64 2.92 10.27
C ASP A 85 13.56 3.87 9.48
N GLU A 86 13.56 3.80 8.14
CA GLU A 86 14.30 4.72 7.29
C GLU A 86 13.55 6.06 7.22
N LYS A 87 13.96 7.03 8.07
CA LYS A 87 13.45 8.42 8.18
C LYS A 87 13.36 9.24 6.88
N ILE A 88 13.61 8.65 5.72
CA ILE A 88 13.67 9.27 4.40
C ILE A 88 12.45 8.87 3.55
N TYR A 89 11.63 7.90 3.99
CA TYR A 89 10.54 7.38 3.17
C TYR A 89 9.26 8.23 3.26
N GLY A 90 8.98 8.99 2.21
CA GLY A 90 7.68 9.61 1.97
C GLY A 90 6.70 8.61 1.34
N TYR A 91 6.26 7.62 2.12
CA TYR A 91 5.25 6.67 1.68
C TYR A 91 3.90 7.39 1.48
N SER A 92 3.25 7.18 0.34
CA SER A 92 1.83 7.49 0.14
C SER A 92 1.09 6.17 0.02
N PRO A 93 0.05 5.90 0.84
CA PRO A 93 -0.85 4.78 0.63
C PRO A 93 -1.41 4.80 -0.78
N LEU A 94 -1.37 3.65 -1.45
CA LEU A 94 -1.99 3.44 -2.75
C LEU A 94 -3.01 2.32 -2.63
N GLU A 95 -4.22 2.59 -3.13
CA GLU A 95 -5.28 1.61 -3.28
C GLU A 95 -5.76 1.60 -4.74
N PHE A 96 -5.93 0.39 -5.28
CA PHE A 96 -6.44 0.17 -6.63
C PHE A 96 -7.53 -0.89 -6.62
N LEU A 97 -8.43 -0.84 -7.58
CA LEU A 97 -9.37 -1.93 -7.82
C LEU A 97 -8.61 -3.16 -8.33
N GLU A 98 -9.13 -4.33 -8.00
CA GLU A 98 -8.59 -5.62 -8.43
C GLU A 98 -8.38 -5.68 -9.96
N ASN A 99 -9.34 -5.15 -10.72
CA ASN A 99 -9.27 -5.15 -12.18
C ASN A 99 -8.15 -4.26 -12.73
N GLU A 100 -7.77 -3.20 -12.03
CA GLU A 100 -6.65 -2.34 -12.42
C GLU A 100 -5.33 -3.06 -12.18
N ILE A 101 -5.23 -3.83 -11.10
CA ILE A 101 -4.05 -4.64 -10.80
C ILE A 101 -3.90 -5.80 -11.78
N LYS A 102 -5.00 -6.43 -12.21
CA LYS A 102 -4.95 -7.47 -13.25
C LYS A 102 -4.25 -7.01 -14.53
N GLU A 103 -4.35 -5.72 -14.89
CA GLU A 103 -3.72 -5.20 -16.11
C GLU A 103 -2.20 -5.09 -16.02
N ILE A 104 -1.63 -5.05 -14.80
CA ILE A 104 -0.18 -5.00 -14.60
C ILE A 104 0.43 -6.33 -14.19
N LEU A 105 -0.37 -7.34 -13.86
CA LEU A 105 0.13 -8.69 -13.60
C LEU A 105 0.59 -9.34 -14.91
N GLU A 106 1.67 -10.11 -14.84
CA GLU A 106 2.11 -10.94 -15.96
C GLU A 106 1.05 -11.99 -16.31
N ASN A 107 0.42 -12.60 -15.30
CA ASN A 107 -0.72 -13.50 -15.46
C ASN A 107 -1.92 -13.00 -14.61
N LYS A 108 -3.00 -12.60 -15.30
CA LYS A 108 -4.21 -12.04 -14.69
C LYS A 108 -4.91 -12.98 -13.71
N GLU A 109 -4.82 -14.30 -13.91
CA GLU A 109 -5.44 -15.32 -13.05
C GLU A 109 -4.79 -15.38 -11.66
N GLU A 110 -3.54 -14.92 -11.55
CA GLU A 110 -2.79 -14.94 -10.30
C GLU A 110 -3.21 -13.89 -9.29
N ILE A 111 -4.11 -12.99 -9.66
CA ILE A 111 -4.79 -12.08 -8.73
C ILE A 111 -5.40 -12.81 -7.52
N SER A 112 -5.82 -14.06 -7.72
CA SER A 112 -6.36 -14.95 -6.68
C SER A 112 -5.32 -15.34 -5.62
N LYS A 113 -4.03 -15.29 -5.95
CA LYS A 113 -2.91 -15.57 -5.04
C LYS A 113 -2.57 -14.38 -4.14
N ILE A 114 -3.12 -13.19 -4.41
CA ILE A 114 -2.93 -12.03 -3.54
C ILE A 114 -3.58 -12.30 -2.18
N LYS A 115 -2.76 -12.25 -1.14
CA LYS A 115 -3.20 -12.53 0.24
C LYS A 115 -4.15 -11.45 0.73
N LYS A 116 -5.06 -11.86 1.62
CA LYS A 116 -5.94 -10.93 2.32
C LYS A 116 -5.14 -9.94 3.18
N LEU A 117 -5.62 -8.70 3.21
CA LEU A 117 -5.14 -7.67 4.12
C LEU A 117 -5.34 -8.11 5.57
N THR A 118 -4.33 -7.90 6.39
CA THR A 118 -4.34 -8.21 7.82
C THR A 118 -4.18 -6.96 8.66
N THR A 119 -4.50 -7.07 9.96
CA THR A 119 -4.25 -5.97 10.91
C THR A 119 -2.77 -5.59 10.98
N LYS A 120 -1.85 -6.56 10.82
CA LYS A 120 -0.41 -6.28 10.79
C LYS A 120 -0.01 -5.40 9.61
N ASP A 121 -0.62 -5.62 8.46
CA ASP A 121 -0.39 -4.82 7.25
C ASP A 121 -0.84 -3.37 7.43
N ILE A 122 -2.03 -3.16 8.02
CA ILE A 122 -2.57 -1.83 8.32
C ILE A 122 -1.68 -1.08 9.33
N LEU A 123 -1.22 -1.77 10.37
CA LEU A 123 -0.31 -1.18 11.35
C LEU A 123 1.03 -0.81 10.72
N CYS A 124 1.51 -1.59 9.73
CA CYS A 124 2.73 -1.28 8.99
C CYS A 124 2.55 -0.04 8.10
N GLU A 125 1.44 0.02 7.36
CA GLU A 125 1.08 1.19 6.56
C GLU A 125 1.01 2.45 7.42
N TRP A 126 0.36 2.36 8.58
CA TRP A 126 0.21 3.50 9.47
C TRP A 126 1.53 3.91 10.12
N ALA A 127 2.36 2.96 10.57
CA ALA A 127 3.70 3.24 11.09
C ALA A 127 4.55 4.05 10.09
N CYS A 128 4.60 3.58 8.84
CA CYS A 128 5.30 4.23 7.74
C CYS A 128 4.75 5.63 7.37
N ASN A 129 3.49 5.96 7.72
CA ASN A 129 2.89 7.29 7.50
C ASN A 129 2.88 8.19 8.73
N SER A 130 3.13 7.63 9.91
CA SER A 130 2.97 8.39 11.14
C SER A 130 4.17 9.33 11.34
N GLN A 131 3.92 10.48 11.94
CA GLN A 131 5.00 11.34 12.45
C GLN A 131 5.52 10.85 13.81
N PHE A 132 5.11 9.67 14.26
CA PHE A 132 5.48 9.15 15.58
C PHE A 132 6.97 8.78 15.59
N ARG A 133 7.76 9.52 16.40
CA ARG A 133 9.24 9.46 16.41
C ARG A 133 9.82 8.80 17.65
N GLU A 134 9.03 8.10 18.46
CA GLU A 134 9.61 7.44 19.64
C GLU A 134 10.47 6.25 19.26
N PHE A 135 11.56 6.08 20.00
CA PHE A 135 12.37 4.87 19.95
C PHE A 135 11.53 3.69 20.41
N CYS A 136 11.47 2.66 19.57
CA CYS A 136 10.74 1.43 19.83
C CYS A 136 11.70 0.26 19.71
N ASN A 137 11.64 -0.66 20.67
CA ASN A 137 12.56 -1.79 20.70
C ASN A 137 12.09 -2.94 19.79
N SER A 138 10.84 -2.89 19.32
CA SER A 138 10.25 -3.84 18.38
C SER A 138 9.02 -3.24 17.69
N PHE A 139 8.51 -3.91 16.66
CA PHE A 139 7.25 -3.51 16.03
C PHE A 139 6.07 -3.59 16.99
N GLU A 140 6.00 -4.64 17.81
CA GLU A 140 4.93 -4.80 18.79
C GLU A 140 4.94 -3.67 19.84
N ASP A 141 6.13 -3.17 20.21
CA ASP A 141 6.29 -2.02 21.09
C ASP A 141 5.79 -0.74 20.42
N TYR A 142 6.18 -0.54 19.15
CA TYR A 142 5.72 0.57 18.32
C TYR A 142 4.19 0.57 18.17
N GLN A 143 3.58 -0.56 17.83
CA GLN A 143 2.13 -0.71 17.68
C GLN A 143 1.38 -0.35 18.97
N LYS A 144 1.88 -0.78 20.14
CA LYS A 144 1.26 -0.45 21.43
C LYS A 144 1.32 1.04 21.71
N LYS A 145 2.47 1.67 21.49
CA LYS A 145 2.65 3.11 21.70
C LYS A 145 1.81 3.94 20.74
N LEU A 146 1.76 3.55 19.47
CA LEU A 146 0.95 4.18 18.43
C LEU A 146 -0.56 4.10 18.77
N VAL A 147 -1.04 2.92 19.21
CA VAL A 147 -2.42 2.74 19.67
C VAL A 147 -2.70 3.59 20.91
N ASN A 148 -1.78 3.68 21.86
CA ASN A 148 -1.94 4.51 23.04
C ASN A 148 -2.01 6.01 22.70
N GLU A 149 -1.27 6.48 21.68
CA GLU A 149 -1.37 7.85 21.18
C GLU A 149 -2.73 8.14 20.50
N ILE A 150 -3.36 7.18 19.79
CA ILE A 150 -4.75 7.37 19.28
C ILE A 150 -5.70 7.74 20.42
N TYR A 151 -5.52 7.17 21.61
CA TYR A 151 -6.38 7.47 22.76
C TYR A 151 -6.01 8.77 23.49
N PHE A 152 -4.90 9.43 23.11
CA PHE A 152 -4.40 10.65 23.75
C PHE A 152 -4.38 11.89 22.82
N VAL A 153 -4.51 11.70 21.51
CA VAL A 153 -4.79 12.81 20.59
C VAL A 153 -6.28 13.12 20.70
N ASP A 154 -6.60 14.31 21.23
CA ASP A 154 -7.95 14.88 21.24
C ASP A 154 -8.69 14.54 19.92
N ASN A 155 -9.97 14.17 20.03
CA ASN A 155 -10.84 13.74 18.92
C ASN A 155 -10.89 14.69 17.70
N GLU A 156 -10.24 15.85 17.76
CA GLU A 156 -10.25 16.90 16.75
C GLU A 156 -9.18 16.73 15.63
N ILE A 157 -8.14 15.90 15.82
CA ILE A 157 -7.02 15.78 14.85
C ILE A 157 -6.82 14.33 14.33
N ILE A 158 -7.72 13.40 14.64
CA ILE A 158 -7.70 12.11 13.93
C ILE A 158 -8.19 12.39 12.50
N ASN A 159 -7.31 12.16 11.51
CA ASN A 159 -7.69 12.22 10.10
C ASN A 159 -8.96 11.36 9.90
N ASN A 160 -10.07 11.99 9.53
CA ASN A 160 -11.39 11.35 9.43
C ASN A 160 -11.38 10.10 8.52
N ASP A 161 -10.46 10.02 7.54
CA ASP A 161 -10.30 8.84 6.69
C ASP A 161 -9.69 7.64 7.45
N ILE A 162 -8.80 7.90 8.40
CA ILE A 162 -8.18 6.88 9.26
C ILE A 162 -9.18 6.41 10.32
N SER A 163 -9.90 7.34 10.97
CA SER A 163 -10.95 6.98 11.93
C SER A 163 -12.00 6.05 11.30
N GLY A 164 -12.51 6.42 10.12
CA GLY A 164 -13.50 5.62 9.40
C GLY A 164 -12.97 4.23 9.00
N LYS A 165 -11.69 4.12 8.60
CA LYS A 165 -11.05 2.82 8.32
C LYS A 165 -10.96 1.96 9.59
N PHE A 166 -10.54 2.54 10.72
CA PHE A 166 -10.44 1.82 11.99
C PHE A 166 -11.80 1.39 12.53
N GLU A 167 -12.80 2.27 12.56
CA GLU A 167 -14.16 1.94 13.03
C GLU A 167 -14.76 0.79 12.23
N LYS A 168 -14.64 0.82 10.89
CA LYS A 168 -15.12 -0.24 10.01
C LYS A 168 -14.44 -1.58 10.32
N ILE A 169 -13.15 -1.58 10.65
CA ILE A 169 -12.39 -2.78 11.03
C ILE A 169 -12.74 -3.28 12.44
N PHE A 170 -12.99 -2.38 13.39
CA PHE A 170 -13.36 -2.74 14.75
C PHE A 170 -14.81 -3.25 14.85
N GLU A 171 -15.74 -2.72 14.05
CA GLU A 171 -17.09 -3.29 13.89
C GLU A 171 -17.06 -4.73 13.35
N ILE A 172 -16.10 -5.05 12.48
CA ILE A 172 -15.89 -6.41 11.96
C ILE A 172 -15.46 -7.36 13.08
N LYS A 173 -14.61 -6.93 14.02
CA LYS A 173 -14.21 -7.76 15.19
C LYS A 173 -15.39 -8.02 16.14
N THR A 174 -16.30 -7.08 16.32
CA THR A 174 -17.46 -7.23 17.20
C THR A 174 -18.58 -8.07 16.56
N LYS A 175 -18.84 -7.92 15.25
CA LYS A 175 -19.78 -8.80 14.51
C LYS A 175 -19.31 -10.25 14.46
N ASN A 176 -18.01 -10.50 14.24
CA ASN A 176 -17.44 -11.85 14.24
C ASN A 176 -17.46 -12.53 15.63
N ARG A 177 -17.57 -11.76 16.72
CA ARG A 177 -17.81 -12.30 18.07
C ARG A 177 -19.28 -12.64 18.30
N LYS A 178 -20.22 -11.83 17.79
CA LYS A 178 -21.67 -12.10 17.91
C LYS A 178 -22.13 -13.31 17.08
N ASN A 179 -21.49 -13.59 15.95
CA ASN A 179 -21.82 -14.75 15.11
C ASN A 179 -21.13 -16.05 15.55
N LYS A 180 -20.42 -16.04 16.68
CA LYS A 180 -19.76 -17.21 17.30
C LYS A 180 -20.32 -17.55 18.69
N CYS A 181 -21.41 -16.89 19.11
CA CYS A 181 -22.22 -17.25 20.28
C CYS A 181 -23.53 -17.85 19.82
#